data_AF-A0A8J7R477-F1
#
_entry.id   AF-A0A8J7R477-F1
#
_cell.length_a   1.000
_cell.length_b   1.000
_cell.length_c   1.000
_cell.angle_alpha   90.00
_cell.angle_beta   90.00
_cell.angle_gamma   90.00
#
_symmetry.space_group_name_H-M   'P 1'
#
loop_
_entity.id
_entity.type
_entity.pdbx_description
1 polymer ?
#
loop_
_entity_poly.entity_id
_entity_poly.type
_entity_poly.pdbx_seq_one_letter_code
_entity_poly.pdbx_strand_id
1 'polypeptide(L)'
;MTVKNQDIALLDLGIDSSVRNEELTIINCRIERLSLSAVNFQKRVTIDSCIIGELNLCATWLIGGLTFSRNIVHSEVWWEDGGHNESEIEVSYNIFNGFVGSIDCQFGSMVTVHDNIFKLGCDWFLKDGAGDNYFDGGYDFHDNIGRTDVYFWYYPLKTRLIELLNESIATSDKSNTLEISILKDNDGVLCLKIGKERYRLDMLQNIFPPIDDCKIYYSVVGILQQYFQSLEAENLSLPGNAAVKVRCGDLNTLVSNVLININ
;
A
#
# COMPACT_ATOMS: atom_id res chain seq x y z
N MET A 1 -9.67 18.55 23.29
CA MET A 1 -9.10 19.62 22.45
C MET A 1 -9.92 19.88 21.18
N THR A 2 -10.10 21.15 20.82
CA THR A 2 -10.79 21.53 19.57
C THR A 2 -9.94 22.52 18.77
N VAL A 3 -9.68 22.22 17.50
CA VAL A 3 -8.92 23.04 16.54
C VAL A 3 -9.77 23.26 15.30
N LYS A 4 -9.96 24.52 14.89
CA LYS A 4 -10.80 24.85 13.73
C LYS A 4 -10.24 26.03 12.94
N ASN A 5 -10.42 26.00 11.62
CA ASN A 5 -10.17 27.15 10.71
C ASN A 5 -8.73 27.70 10.80
N GLN A 6 -7.74 26.81 10.79
CA GLN A 6 -6.34 27.18 10.99
C GLN A 6 -5.43 26.56 9.93
N ASP A 7 -4.39 27.31 9.58
CA ASP A 7 -3.21 26.82 8.87
C ASP A 7 -2.12 26.48 9.90
N ILE A 8 -1.68 25.22 9.93
CA ILE A 8 -0.79 24.68 10.96
C ILE A 8 0.39 23.97 10.30
N ALA A 9 1.61 24.37 10.62
CA ALA A 9 2.80 23.68 10.11
C ALA A 9 2.97 22.30 10.76
N LEU A 10 2.84 22.22 12.08
CA LEU A 10 2.93 20.97 12.83
C LEU A 10 1.88 20.95 13.93
N LEU A 11 1.01 19.95 13.88
CA LEU A 11 0.16 19.58 15.00
C LEU A 11 0.62 18.22 15.49
N ASP A 12 1.50 18.24 16.48
CA ASP A 12 2.01 17.03 17.13
C ASP A 12 1.24 16.81 18.44
N LEU A 13 0.40 15.78 18.43
CA LEU A 13 -0.31 15.32 19.61
C LEU A 13 0.34 14.07 20.19
N GLY A 14 1.35 13.53 19.50
CA GLY A 14 2.18 12.40 19.86
C GLY A 14 3.05 12.69 21.07
N ILE A 15 2.85 11.94 22.16
CA ILE A 15 3.78 11.92 23.29
C ILE A 15 3.82 10.48 23.76
N ASP A 16 5.01 9.87 23.69
CA ASP A 16 5.29 8.46 23.95
C ASP A 16 4.45 7.89 25.11
N SER A 17 3.51 6.99 24.78
CA SER A 17 2.59 6.28 25.70
C SER A 17 1.59 7.15 26.48
N SER A 18 1.31 8.38 26.02
CA SER A 18 0.37 9.27 26.70
C SER A 18 -1.08 8.85 26.50
N VAL A 19 -1.84 8.83 27.59
CA VAL A 19 -3.29 8.62 27.56
C VAL A 19 -4.00 9.98 27.50
N ARG A 20 -4.80 10.20 26.46
CA ARG A 20 -5.64 11.39 26.31
C ARG A 20 -7.10 11.04 26.59
N ASN A 21 -7.66 11.69 27.61
CA ASN A 21 -9.04 11.43 28.06
C ASN A 21 -10.04 12.54 27.66
N GLU A 22 -9.72 13.27 26.61
CA GLU A 22 -10.53 14.36 26.07
C GLU A 22 -10.84 14.11 24.60
N GLU A 23 -12.02 14.53 24.16
CA GLU A 23 -12.37 14.49 22.73
C GLU A 23 -11.41 15.37 21.94
N LEU A 24 -10.95 14.87 20.79
CA LEU A 24 -10.15 15.63 19.84
C LEU A 24 -11.02 15.96 18.64
N THR A 25 -11.15 17.23 18.30
CA THR A 25 -11.89 17.67 17.12
C THR A 25 -11.05 18.63 16.30
N ILE A 26 -10.71 18.25 15.08
CA ILE A 26 -9.95 19.04 14.11
C ILE A 26 -10.85 19.25 12.89
N ILE A 27 -11.24 20.50 12.58
CA ILE A 27 -12.19 20.79 11.51
C ILE A 27 -11.74 21.95 10.63
N ASN A 28 -11.82 21.79 9.31
CA ASN A 28 -11.54 22.86 8.35
C ASN A 28 -10.15 23.48 8.55
N CYS A 29 -9.13 22.63 8.65
CA CYS A 29 -7.75 23.02 8.85
C CYS A 29 -6.88 22.60 7.65
N ARG A 30 -5.84 23.39 7.37
CA ARG A 30 -4.71 22.94 6.55
C ARG A 30 -3.56 22.64 7.48
N ILE A 31 -3.07 21.41 7.46
CA ILE A 31 -2.02 20.95 8.38
C ILE A 31 -0.89 20.36 7.54
N GLU A 32 0.31 20.94 7.60
CA GLU A 32 1.44 20.38 6.83
C GLU A 32 1.85 19.03 7.41
N ARG A 33 1.91 18.89 8.74
CA ARG A 33 2.22 17.63 9.43
C ARG A 33 1.31 17.41 10.64
N LEU A 34 0.54 16.32 10.62
CA LEU A 34 -0.30 15.87 11.72
C LEU A 34 0.27 14.56 12.28
N SER A 35 0.70 14.59 13.53
CA SER A 35 1.19 13.40 14.23
C SER A 35 0.28 13.04 15.39
N LEU A 36 -0.29 11.84 15.33
CA LEU A 36 -1.07 11.24 16.42
C LEU A 36 -0.32 10.05 17.07
N SER A 37 0.94 9.86 16.70
CA SER A 37 1.70 8.64 17.00
C SER A 37 1.96 8.43 18.48
N ALA A 38 1.96 7.16 18.93
CA ALA A 38 2.25 6.74 20.30
C ALA A 38 1.29 7.33 21.36
N VAL A 39 -0.01 7.39 21.07
CA VAL A 39 -1.03 8.01 21.93
C VAL A 39 -2.30 7.17 22.02
N ASN A 40 -2.91 7.16 23.20
CA ASN A 40 -4.15 6.46 23.47
C ASN A 40 -5.29 7.46 23.66
N PHE A 41 -6.18 7.58 22.68
CA PHE A 41 -7.37 8.42 22.75
C PHE A 41 -8.54 7.65 23.37
N GLN A 42 -8.83 7.92 24.65
CA GLN A 42 -9.95 7.31 25.38
C GLN A 42 -11.32 7.87 24.96
N LYS A 43 -11.31 9.01 24.26
CA LYS A 43 -12.50 9.70 23.75
C LYS A 43 -12.39 9.85 22.24
N ARG A 44 -13.54 10.10 21.61
CA ARG A 44 -13.65 10.16 20.16
C ARG A 44 -12.70 11.19 19.56
N VAL A 45 -12.04 10.77 18.48
CA VAL A 45 -11.27 11.65 17.59
C VAL A 45 -12.11 11.95 16.36
N THR A 46 -12.22 13.22 16.02
CA THR A 46 -12.91 13.69 14.81
C THR A 46 -11.98 14.58 14.02
N ILE A 47 -11.71 14.18 12.78
CA ILE A 47 -10.91 14.95 11.82
C ILE A 47 -11.76 15.12 10.58
N ASP A 48 -12.16 16.35 10.31
CA ASP A 48 -13.14 16.63 9.27
C ASP A 48 -12.76 17.80 8.37
N SER A 49 -12.99 17.65 7.06
CA SER A 49 -12.84 18.73 6.08
C SER A 49 -11.44 19.38 6.10
N CYS A 50 -10.39 18.59 6.34
CA CYS A 50 -9.01 19.07 6.45
C CYS A 50 -8.17 18.74 5.20
N ILE A 51 -7.12 19.54 4.95
CA ILE A 51 -6.05 19.25 4.00
C ILE A 51 -4.79 18.92 4.81
N ILE A 52 -4.31 17.69 4.70
CA ILE A 52 -3.21 17.16 5.52
C ILE A 52 -2.05 16.81 4.60
N GLY A 53 -0.88 17.42 4.83
CA GLY A 53 0.36 17.11 4.11
C GLY A 53 0.86 15.72 4.46
N GLU A 54 1.24 15.52 5.72
CA GLU A 54 1.73 14.28 6.31
C GLU A 54 0.84 13.85 7.47
N LEU A 55 0.42 12.58 7.49
CA LEU A 55 -0.35 11.97 8.59
C LEU A 55 0.42 10.78 9.18
N ASN A 56 0.75 10.85 10.47
CA ASN A 56 1.40 9.76 11.20
C ASN A 56 0.45 9.14 12.24
N LEU A 57 0.20 7.82 12.11
CA LEU A 57 -0.66 7.03 13.00
C LEU A 57 0.07 5.85 13.68
N CYS A 58 1.41 5.79 13.62
CA CYS A 58 2.18 4.72 14.26
C CYS A 58 1.90 4.65 15.79
N ALA A 59 1.61 3.47 16.32
CA ALA A 59 1.24 3.22 17.71
C ALA A 59 0.09 4.13 18.21
N THR A 60 -0.90 4.39 17.36
CA THR A 60 -2.09 5.19 17.74
C THR A 60 -3.24 4.27 18.14
N TRP A 61 -3.75 4.43 19.35
CA TRP A 61 -4.91 3.69 19.86
C TRP A 61 -6.14 4.61 19.93
N LEU A 62 -7.16 4.36 19.10
CA LEU A 62 -8.40 5.15 19.03
C LEU A 62 -9.53 4.45 19.79
N ILE A 63 -9.31 4.21 21.08
CA ILE A 63 -10.24 3.49 21.98
C ILE A 63 -11.64 4.13 21.98
N GLY A 64 -11.71 5.46 21.97
CA GLY A 64 -12.98 6.21 21.91
C GLY A 64 -13.58 6.34 20.52
N GLY A 65 -12.96 5.76 19.50
CA GLY A 65 -13.41 5.74 18.11
C GLY A 65 -12.88 6.91 17.28
N LEU A 66 -13.11 6.82 15.97
CA LEU A 66 -12.64 7.76 14.97
C LEU A 66 -13.77 8.12 14.03
N THR A 67 -13.87 9.40 13.71
CA THR A 67 -14.54 9.89 12.51
C THR A 67 -13.51 10.66 11.69
N PHE A 68 -13.12 10.12 10.54
CA PHE A 68 -12.18 10.71 9.62
C PHE A 68 -12.88 10.97 8.30
N SER A 69 -13.39 12.18 8.09
CA SER A 69 -14.27 12.46 6.97
C SER A 69 -13.91 13.69 6.13
N ARG A 70 -14.19 13.63 4.83
CA ARG A 70 -14.04 14.79 3.90
C ARG A 70 -12.64 15.40 3.87
N ASN A 71 -11.60 14.62 4.19
CA ASN A 71 -10.23 15.09 4.22
C ASN A 71 -9.51 14.84 2.89
N ILE A 72 -8.46 15.62 2.63
CA ILE A 72 -7.48 15.36 1.58
C ILE A 72 -6.15 15.08 2.25
N VAL A 73 -5.58 13.89 2.04
CA VAL A 73 -4.26 13.51 2.57
C VAL A 73 -3.26 13.39 1.42
N HIS A 74 -2.13 14.07 1.54
CA HIS A 74 -1.10 14.08 0.49
C HIS A 74 -0.09 12.94 0.63
N SER A 75 0.33 12.62 1.85
CA SER A 75 1.27 11.54 2.13
C SER A 75 0.66 10.15 1.99
N GLU A 76 1.53 9.15 2.04
CA GLU A 76 1.14 7.81 2.45
C GLU A 76 0.66 7.82 3.91
N VAL A 77 -0.19 6.86 4.27
CA VAL A 77 -0.73 6.70 5.61
C VAL A 77 -0.48 5.28 6.07
N TRP A 78 0.25 5.16 7.18
CA TRP A 78 0.55 3.91 7.85
C TRP A 78 -0.04 3.94 9.26
N TRP A 79 -0.99 3.06 9.50
CA TRP A 79 -1.44 2.76 10.85
C TRP A 79 -0.80 1.46 11.31
N GLU A 80 0.28 1.61 12.07
CA GLU A 80 1.08 0.51 12.58
C GLU A 80 0.88 0.40 14.09
N ASP A 81 0.93 -0.81 14.64
CA ASP A 81 0.82 -1.07 16.09
C ASP A 81 -0.45 -0.45 16.72
N GLY A 82 -1.54 -0.41 15.94
CA GLY A 82 -2.79 0.26 16.29
C GLY A 82 -3.80 -0.66 16.99
N GLY A 83 -3.54 -1.05 18.23
CA GLY A 83 -4.42 -1.95 18.98
C GLY A 83 -5.72 -1.33 19.50
N HIS A 84 -6.54 -2.12 20.20
CA HIS A 84 -7.56 -1.68 21.16
C HIS A 84 -8.54 -0.58 20.67
N ASN A 85 -8.93 -0.62 19.40
CA ASN A 85 -9.94 0.29 18.87
C ASN A 85 -11.34 -0.24 19.24
N GLU A 86 -11.75 0.01 20.49
CA GLU A 86 -12.96 -0.57 21.11
C GLU A 86 -14.28 0.10 20.68
N SER A 87 -14.18 1.22 19.97
CA SER A 87 -15.34 1.97 19.46
C SER A 87 -15.27 2.11 17.94
N GLU A 88 -16.41 2.41 17.32
CA GLU A 88 -16.55 2.50 15.87
C GLU A 88 -15.51 3.45 15.23
N ILE A 89 -14.92 2.96 14.15
CA ILE A 89 -14.02 3.70 13.27
C ILE A 89 -14.74 3.94 11.96
N GLU A 90 -14.91 5.22 11.59
CA GLU A 90 -15.49 5.61 10.31
C GLU A 90 -14.49 6.43 9.50
N VAL A 91 -14.22 5.99 8.26
CA VAL A 91 -13.38 6.68 7.28
C VAL A 91 -14.19 6.91 6.01
N SER A 92 -14.66 8.14 5.80
CA SER A 92 -15.64 8.42 4.74
C SER A 92 -15.39 9.70 3.92
N TYR A 93 -15.68 9.67 2.62
CA TYR A 93 -15.59 10.86 1.74
C TYR A 93 -14.19 11.49 1.63
N ASN A 94 -13.12 10.75 1.88
CA ASN A 94 -11.76 11.28 1.83
C ASN A 94 -11.09 11.09 0.46
N ILE A 95 -10.06 11.88 0.18
CA ILE A 95 -9.15 11.69 -0.95
C ILE A 95 -7.75 11.41 -0.42
N PHE A 96 -7.27 10.19 -0.62
CA PHE A 96 -5.91 9.78 -0.32
C PHE A 96 -5.07 9.81 -1.59
N ASN A 97 -4.07 10.70 -1.62
CA ASN A 97 -3.12 10.77 -2.74
C ASN A 97 -1.98 9.75 -2.60
N GLY A 98 -1.61 9.38 -1.37
CA GLY A 98 -0.68 8.29 -1.09
C GLY A 98 -1.35 6.94 -0.92
N PHE A 99 -0.54 5.90 -0.70
CA PHE A 99 -1.02 4.58 -0.31
C PHE A 99 -1.56 4.62 1.13
N VAL A 100 -2.62 3.86 1.42
CA VAL A 100 -3.16 3.72 2.78
C VAL A 100 -3.04 2.27 3.23
N GLY A 101 -2.37 2.02 4.34
CA GLY A 101 -2.33 0.69 4.91
C GLY A 101 -2.27 0.62 6.41
N SER A 102 -2.43 -0.59 6.91
CA SER A 102 -2.31 -0.90 8.33
C SER A 102 -1.63 -2.24 8.60
N ILE A 103 -0.93 -2.31 9.72
CA ILE A 103 -0.27 -3.52 10.24
C ILE A 103 -0.43 -3.58 11.76
N ASP A 104 -0.63 -4.78 12.29
CA ASP A 104 -0.81 -5.08 13.72
C ASP A 104 -1.84 -4.17 14.40
N CYS A 105 -2.97 -3.94 13.73
CA CYS A 105 -4.09 -3.20 14.30
C CYS A 105 -5.20 -4.13 14.78
N GLN A 106 -5.79 -3.82 15.93
CA GLN A 106 -6.95 -4.53 16.47
C GLN A 106 -8.15 -3.60 16.56
N PHE A 107 -9.24 -4.01 15.93
CA PHE A 107 -10.53 -3.33 15.91
C PHE A 107 -11.57 -4.17 16.61
N GLY A 108 -11.87 -3.80 17.87
CA GLY A 108 -12.89 -4.46 18.70
C GLY A 108 -14.32 -4.12 18.26
N SER A 109 -14.49 -3.01 17.54
CA SER A 109 -15.77 -2.53 17.01
C SER A 109 -15.80 -2.51 15.47
N MET A 110 -16.92 -2.08 14.91
CA MET A 110 -17.10 -1.98 13.46
C MET A 110 -16.14 -0.95 12.86
N VAL A 111 -15.51 -1.32 11.75
CA VAL A 111 -14.75 -0.41 10.88
C VAL A 111 -15.51 -0.19 9.59
N THR A 112 -15.97 1.04 9.36
CA THR A 112 -16.72 1.41 8.14
C THR A 112 -15.87 2.33 7.28
N VAL A 113 -15.66 1.94 6.03
CA VAL A 113 -14.81 2.66 5.09
C VAL A 113 -15.55 2.78 3.77
N HIS A 114 -15.99 4.00 3.43
CA HIS A 114 -16.85 4.17 2.26
C HIS A 114 -16.71 5.54 1.60
N ASP A 115 -17.10 5.60 0.32
CA ASP A 115 -17.09 6.83 -0.47
C ASP A 115 -15.72 7.55 -0.54
N ASN A 116 -14.60 6.84 -0.32
CA ASN A 116 -13.25 7.40 -0.41
C ASN A 116 -12.66 7.25 -1.82
N ILE A 117 -11.65 8.06 -2.12
CA ILE A 117 -10.81 7.93 -3.32
C ILE A 117 -9.39 7.58 -2.89
N PHE A 118 -8.95 6.36 -3.19
CA PHE A 118 -7.58 5.88 -2.96
C PHE A 118 -6.78 5.91 -4.27
N LYS A 119 -6.02 6.99 -4.52
CA LYS A 119 -5.30 7.14 -5.81
C LYS A 119 -4.21 6.10 -6.02
N LEU A 120 -3.47 5.76 -4.97
CA LEU A 120 -2.49 4.67 -4.96
C LEU A 120 -3.06 3.41 -4.30
N GLY A 121 -4.36 3.35 -4.02
CA GLY A 121 -4.98 2.19 -3.39
C GLY A 121 -4.69 2.01 -1.91
N CYS A 122 -5.24 0.93 -1.34
CA CYS A 122 -5.09 0.55 0.05
C CYS A 122 -5.01 -0.98 0.23
N ASP A 123 -4.59 -1.44 1.41
CA ASP A 123 -4.50 -2.86 1.75
C ASP A 123 -5.64 -3.39 2.64
N TRP A 124 -6.54 -2.52 3.13
CA TRP A 124 -7.58 -2.87 4.11
C TRP A 124 -8.60 -3.95 3.66
N PHE A 125 -8.74 -4.25 2.37
CA PHE A 125 -9.67 -5.29 1.86
C PHE A 125 -8.99 -6.63 1.54
N LEU A 126 -7.73 -6.83 1.93
CA LEU A 126 -7.09 -8.13 1.78
C LEU A 126 -7.80 -9.16 2.66
N LYS A 127 -8.43 -10.15 2.01
CA LYS A 127 -9.33 -11.15 2.62
C LYS A 127 -8.69 -12.00 3.72
N ASP A 128 -7.35 -12.03 3.79
CA ASP A 128 -6.56 -12.71 4.81
C ASP A 128 -5.98 -11.76 5.87
N GLY A 129 -6.46 -10.50 5.90
CA GLY A 129 -5.83 -9.40 6.61
C GLY A 129 -4.63 -8.86 5.83
N ALA A 130 -4.56 -7.54 5.65
CA ALA A 130 -3.25 -6.91 5.49
C ALA A 130 -2.55 -6.96 6.85
N GLY A 131 -1.27 -7.33 6.88
CA GLY A 131 -0.40 -7.11 8.04
C GLY A 131 -0.97 -7.51 9.41
N ASP A 132 -1.55 -8.69 9.55
CA ASP A 132 -2.05 -9.19 10.86
C ASP A 132 -3.07 -8.27 11.56
N ASN A 133 -3.92 -7.55 10.80
CA ASN A 133 -5.02 -6.79 11.37
C ASN A 133 -6.19 -7.70 11.81
N TYR A 134 -6.82 -7.38 12.94
CA TYR A 134 -7.97 -8.10 13.50
C TYR A 134 -9.21 -7.21 13.51
N PHE A 135 -10.30 -7.66 12.88
CA PHE A 135 -11.58 -6.97 12.81
C PHE A 135 -12.66 -7.73 13.59
N ASP A 136 -12.50 -7.80 14.92
CA ASP A 136 -13.38 -8.58 15.81
C ASP A 136 -14.83 -8.08 15.75
N GLY A 137 -15.03 -6.76 15.61
CA GLY A 137 -16.35 -6.13 15.47
C GLY A 137 -16.94 -6.15 14.06
N GLY A 138 -16.18 -6.68 13.08
CA GLY A 138 -16.53 -6.67 11.66
C GLY A 138 -16.01 -5.44 10.91
N TYR A 139 -16.13 -5.51 9.59
CA TYR A 139 -15.76 -4.41 8.69
C TYR A 139 -16.80 -4.28 7.58
N ASP A 140 -17.05 -3.03 7.18
CA ASP A 140 -17.89 -2.68 6.04
C ASP A 140 -17.11 -1.75 5.11
N PHE A 141 -16.84 -2.24 3.90
CA PHE A 141 -16.01 -1.57 2.92
C PHE A 141 -16.75 -1.53 1.59
N HIS A 142 -17.28 -0.37 1.23
CA HIS A 142 -18.15 -0.21 0.05
C HIS A 142 -17.99 1.16 -0.60
N ASP A 143 -18.38 1.28 -1.87
CA ASP A 143 -18.46 2.56 -2.59
C ASP A 143 -17.16 3.39 -2.63
N ASN A 144 -16.01 2.76 -2.39
CA ASN A 144 -14.70 3.39 -2.55
C ASN A 144 -14.22 3.31 -4.00
N ILE A 145 -13.50 4.35 -4.44
CA ILE A 145 -12.86 4.44 -5.75
C ILE A 145 -11.35 4.19 -5.59
N GLY A 146 -10.80 3.28 -6.37
CA GLY A 146 -9.39 2.88 -6.31
C GLY A 146 -9.26 1.38 -6.04
N ARG A 147 -8.02 0.86 -6.06
CA ARG A 147 -7.77 -0.53 -5.72
C ARG A 147 -7.65 -0.69 -4.21
N THR A 148 -8.34 -1.65 -3.63
CA THR A 148 -8.43 -1.79 -2.16
C THR A 148 -7.91 -3.12 -1.64
N ASP A 149 -7.40 -3.93 -2.57
CA ASP A 149 -6.83 -5.26 -2.39
C ASP A 149 -5.33 -5.28 -2.74
N VAL A 150 -4.65 -4.15 -2.55
CA VAL A 150 -3.25 -4.00 -2.97
C VAL A 150 -2.36 -4.12 -1.76
N TYR A 151 -1.45 -5.08 -1.76
CA TYR A 151 -0.41 -5.09 -0.74
C TYR A 151 0.51 -3.87 -0.88
N PHE A 152 0.90 -3.24 0.22
CA PHE A 152 1.79 -2.07 0.22
C PHE A 152 3.02 -2.21 -0.68
N TRP A 153 3.74 -3.31 -0.49
CA TRP A 153 5.00 -3.60 -1.18
C TRP A 153 4.82 -3.70 -2.70
N TYR A 154 3.58 -3.83 -3.19
CA TYR A 154 3.25 -3.80 -4.61
C TYR A 154 3.75 -2.51 -5.28
N TYR A 155 3.63 -1.33 -4.66
CA TYR A 155 4.02 -0.08 -5.31
C TYR A 155 5.52 0.15 -5.38
N PRO A 156 6.30 0.03 -4.28
CA PRO A 156 7.75 0.07 -4.35
C PRO A 156 8.31 -1.01 -5.29
N LEU A 157 7.74 -2.22 -5.25
CA LEU A 157 8.08 -3.29 -6.20
C LEU A 157 7.75 -2.90 -7.64
N LYS A 158 6.55 -2.36 -7.90
CA LYS A 158 6.11 -1.92 -9.23
C LYS A 158 7.02 -0.85 -9.79
N THR A 159 7.28 0.22 -9.03
CA THR A 159 8.15 1.32 -9.44
C THR A 159 9.53 0.79 -9.77
N ARG A 160 10.15 0.03 -8.85
CA ARG A 160 11.50 -0.51 -9.07
C ARG A 160 11.55 -1.48 -10.25
N LEU A 161 10.53 -2.32 -10.40
CA LEU A 161 10.42 -3.27 -11.50
C LEU A 161 10.31 -2.53 -12.85
N ILE A 162 9.49 -1.48 -12.94
CA ILE A 162 9.34 -0.66 -14.14
C ILE A 162 10.68 0.02 -14.51
N GLU A 163 11.40 0.58 -13.54
CA GLU A 163 12.74 1.17 -13.77
C GLU A 163 13.70 0.12 -14.36
N LEU A 164 13.79 -1.05 -13.72
CA LEU A 164 14.67 -2.13 -14.16
C LEU A 164 14.32 -2.65 -15.56
N LEU A 165 13.02 -2.71 -15.88
CA LEU A 165 12.55 -3.06 -17.22
C LEU A 165 12.97 -2.01 -18.23
N ASN A 166 12.74 -0.72 -17.96
CA ASN A 166 13.13 0.38 -18.85
C ASN A 166 14.65 0.40 -19.09
N GLU A 167 15.47 0.24 -18.05
CA GLU A 167 16.93 0.15 -18.13
C GLU A 167 17.38 -1.05 -18.99
N SER A 168 16.79 -2.22 -18.75
CA SER A 168 17.10 -3.44 -19.49
C SER A 168 16.69 -3.35 -20.95
N ILE A 169 15.56 -2.73 -21.25
CA ILE A 169 15.07 -2.48 -22.60
C ILE A 169 16.04 -1.53 -23.34
N ALA A 170 16.44 -0.43 -22.70
CA ALA A 170 17.35 0.55 -23.27
C ALA A 170 18.76 0.01 -23.54
N THR A 171 19.22 -0.95 -22.74
CA THR A 171 20.57 -1.55 -22.84
C THR A 171 20.59 -2.88 -23.59
N SER A 172 19.42 -3.41 -23.97
CA SER A 172 19.37 -4.64 -24.76
C SER A 172 20.03 -4.41 -26.11
N ASP A 173 21.18 -5.07 -26.32
CA ASP A 173 21.75 -5.24 -27.65
C ASP A 173 20.64 -5.78 -28.55
N LYS A 174 20.61 -5.34 -29.82
CA LYS A 174 19.63 -5.66 -30.88
C LYS A 174 19.36 -7.17 -31.13
N SER A 175 19.75 -8.07 -30.25
CA SER A 175 19.15 -9.38 -30.11
C SER A 175 17.67 -9.23 -29.77
N ASN A 176 16.83 -9.69 -30.69
CA ASN A 176 15.37 -9.54 -30.73
C ASN A 176 14.60 -10.22 -29.57
N THR A 177 15.16 -10.41 -28.37
CA THR A 177 14.41 -11.04 -27.25
C THR A 177 14.88 -10.58 -25.87
N LEU A 178 13.97 -9.95 -25.11
CA LEU A 178 14.14 -9.72 -23.67
C LEU A 178 13.55 -10.92 -22.92
N GLU A 179 14.39 -11.67 -22.21
CA GLU A 179 13.96 -12.80 -21.39
C GLU A 179 13.76 -12.36 -19.94
N ILE A 180 12.56 -12.61 -19.41
CA ILE A 180 12.19 -12.34 -18.01
C ILE A 180 11.84 -13.67 -17.35
N SER A 181 12.36 -13.93 -16.16
CA SER A 181 12.07 -15.17 -15.43
C SER A 181 12.00 -14.94 -13.94
N ILE A 182 11.03 -15.57 -13.28
CA ILE A 182 10.92 -15.59 -11.82
C ILE A 182 11.37 -16.98 -11.35
N LEU A 183 12.40 -17.03 -10.51
CA LEU A 183 13.14 -18.25 -10.17
C LEU A 183 13.49 -18.24 -8.67
N LYS A 184 13.85 -19.38 -8.08
CA LYS A 184 14.55 -19.40 -6.79
C LYS A 184 16.06 -19.50 -7.00
N ASP A 185 16.84 -18.80 -6.19
CA ASP A 185 18.31 -18.99 -6.16
C ASP A 185 18.70 -20.22 -5.32
N ASN A 186 20.01 -20.42 -5.13
CA ASN A 186 20.54 -21.56 -4.39
C ASN A 186 20.17 -21.53 -2.90
N ASP A 187 19.81 -20.36 -2.36
CA ASP A 187 19.38 -20.18 -0.98
C ASP A 187 17.85 -20.36 -0.84
N GLY A 188 17.15 -20.65 -1.94
CA GLY A 188 15.70 -20.81 -1.97
C GLY A 188 14.93 -19.49 -2.05
N VAL A 189 15.62 -18.38 -2.29
CA VAL A 189 15.06 -17.02 -2.33
C VAL A 189 14.48 -16.73 -3.71
N LEU A 190 13.27 -16.17 -3.77
CA LEU A 190 12.65 -15.73 -5.01
C LEU A 190 13.47 -14.61 -5.67
N CYS A 191 13.73 -14.74 -6.96
CA CYS A 191 14.56 -13.85 -7.75
C CYS A 191 13.85 -13.53 -9.07
N LEU A 192 13.97 -12.28 -9.50
CA LEU A 192 13.61 -11.85 -10.83
C LEU A 192 14.86 -11.72 -11.71
N LYS A 193 14.89 -12.44 -12.82
CA LYS A 193 15.91 -12.32 -13.86
C LYS A 193 15.36 -11.49 -15.02
N ILE A 194 16.06 -10.44 -15.43
CA ILE A 194 15.76 -9.64 -16.61
C ILE A 194 17.02 -9.61 -17.48
N GLY A 195 16.98 -10.25 -18.65
CA GLY A 195 18.16 -10.38 -19.51
C GLY A 195 19.30 -11.14 -18.84
N LYS A 196 20.43 -10.46 -18.57
CA LYS A 196 21.59 -11.04 -17.86
C LYS A 196 21.58 -10.74 -16.36
N GLU A 197 20.79 -9.75 -15.93
CA GLU A 197 20.75 -9.29 -14.54
C GLU A 197 19.81 -10.16 -13.70
N ARG A 198 20.12 -10.28 -12.41
CA ARG A 198 19.31 -11.00 -11.42
C ARG A 198 19.11 -10.13 -10.18
N TYR A 199 17.88 -10.03 -9.74
CA TYR A 199 17.45 -9.28 -8.57
C TYR A 199 16.81 -10.23 -7.56
N ARG A 200 17.41 -10.37 -6.37
CA ARG A 200 16.76 -11.10 -5.27
C ARG A 200 15.57 -10.28 -4.76
N LEU A 201 14.44 -10.94 -4.55
CA LEU A 201 13.20 -10.34 -4.08
C LEU A 201 13.03 -10.44 -2.56
N ASP A 202 13.95 -11.12 -1.86
CA ASP A 202 14.04 -11.11 -0.39
C ASP A 202 14.40 -9.74 0.19
N MET A 203 14.93 -8.81 -0.60
CA MET A 203 15.02 -7.40 -0.19
C MET A 203 13.64 -6.80 0.15
N LEU A 204 12.55 -7.38 -0.38
CA LEU A 204 11.18 -7.05 0.02
C LEU A 204 10.78 -7.75 1.33
N GLN A 205 11.31 -8.96 1.59
CA GLN A 205 11.09 -9.71 2.83
C GLN A 205 11.81 -9.09 4.04
N ASN A 206 12.96 -8.43 3.82
CA ASN A 206 13.69 -7.70 4.87
C ASN A 206 13.03 -6.37 5.28
N ILE A 207 12.09 -5.86 4.48
CA ILE A 207 11.32 -4.64 4.78
C ILE A 207 9.93 -5.03 5.35
N PHE A 208 9.41 -6.23 5.01
CA PHE A 208 8.06 -6.67 5.37
C PHE A 208 8.02 -8.16 5.78
N PRO A 209 7.84 -8.49 7.07
CA PRO A 209 7.66 -9.87 7.53
C PRO A 209 6.18 -10.33 7.45
N PRO A 210 5.88 -11.63 7.19
CA PRO A 210 6.47 -12.51 6.19
C PRO A 210 5.56 -12.55 4.94
N ILE A 211 5.98 -11.92 3.84
CA ILE A 211 5.30 -12.12 2.55
C ILE A 211 5.77 -13.45 1.97
N ASP A 212 4.86 -14.40 1.79
CA ASP A 212 5.19 -15.66 1.14
C ASP A 212 5.58 -15.47 -0.34
N ASP A 213 6.37 -16.41 -0.87
CA ASP A 213 6.85 -16.34 -2.24
C ASP A 213 5.72 -16.32 -3.28
N CYS A 214 4.56 -16.92 -2.97
CA CYS A 214 3.42 -16.95 -3.87
C CYS A 214 2.85 -15.54 -4.07
N LYS A 215 2.67 -14.78 -2.99
CA LYS A 215 2.19 -13.40 -3.04
C LYS A 215 3.13 -12.53 -3.87
N ILE A 216 4.44 -12.60 -3.60
CA ILE A 216 5.46 -11.86 -4.37
C ILE A 216 5.38 -12.24 -5.85
N TYR A 217 5.34 -13.55 -6.16
CA TYR A 217 5.24 -14.06 -7.53
C TYR A 217 4.04 -13.48 -8.29
N TYR A 218 2.83 -13.58 -7.73
CA TYR A 218 1.61 -13.08 -8.40
C TYR A 218 1.64 -11.58 -8.63
N SER A 219 2.22 -10.82 -7.70
CA SER A 219 2.34 -9.38 -7.85
C SER A 219 3.34 -9.00 -8.93
N VAL A 220 4.51 -9.67 -9.01
CA VAL A 220 5.47 -9.47 -10.11
C VAL A 220 4.80 -9.78 -11.44
N VAL A 221 4.08 -10.90 -11.56
CA VAL A 221 3.35 -11.26 -12.78
C VAL A 221 2.31 -10.18 -13.15
N GLY A 222 1.51 -9.72 -12.18
CA GLY A 222 0.52 -8.67 -12.40
C GLY A 222 1.13 -7.33 -12.82
N ILE A 223 2.29 -6.96 -12.26
CA ILE A 223 3.03 -5.75 -12.67
C ILE A 223 3.52 -5.89 -14.11
N LEU A 224 4.13 -7.02 -14.46
CA LEU A 224 4.61 -7.27 -15.82
C LEU A 224 3.48 -7.18 -16.84
N GLN A 225 2.33 -7.81 -16.55
CA GLN A 225 1.13 -7.73 -17.40
C GLN A 225 0.69 -6.29 -17.63
N GLN A 226 0.52 -5.50 -16.56
CA GLN A 226 0.11 -4.10 -16.67
C GLN A 226 1.11 -3.25 -17.45
N TYR A 227 2.41 -3.44 -17.21
CA TYR A 227 3.46 -2.69 -17.89
C TYR A 227 3.43 -2.95 -19.40
N PHE A 228 3.38 -4.21 -19.84
CA PHE A 228 3.33 -4.50 -21.27
C PHE A 228 2.02 -4.05 -21.93
N GLN A 229 0.88 -4.16 -21.23
CA GLN A 229 -0.39 -3.59 -21.71
C GLN A 229 -0.31 -2.07 -21.90
N SER A 230 0.36 -1.34 -21.00
CA SER A 230 0.54 0.11 -21.14
C SER A 230 1.41 0.49 -22.32
N LEU A 231 2.47 -0.27 -22.62
CA LEU A 231 3.31 -0.04 -23.80
C LEU A 231 2.54 -0.24 -25.10
N GLU A 232 1.71 -1.29 -25.17
CA GLU A 232 0.80 -1.53 -26.31
C GLU A 232 -0.19 -0.38 -26.49
N ALA A 233 -0.85 0.06 -25.41
CA ALA A 233 -1.84 1.14 -25.44
C ALA A 233 -1.25 2.49 -25.89
N GLU A 234 0.04 2.72 -25.61
CA GLU A 234 0.76 3.95 -25.98
C GLU A 234 1.44 3.88 -27.37
N ASN A 235 1.25 2.78 -28.13
CA ASN A 235 2.00 2.52 -29.38
C ASN A 235 3.52 2.61 -29.21
N LEU A 236 4.03 2.36 -28.01
CA LEU A 236 5.45 2.34 -27.73
C LEU A 236 6.01 0.97 -28.10
N SER A 237 6.71 0.90 -29.24
CA SER A 237 7.48 -0.29 -29.58
C SER A 237 8.71 -0.41 -28.69
N LEU A 238 9.01 -1.62 -28.22
CA LEU A 238 10.34 -1.93 -27.69
C LEU A 238 11.41 -1.55 -28.74
N PRO A 239 12.62 -1.12 -28.34
CA PRO A 239 13.69 -0.79 -29.28
C PRO A 239 14.07 -2.02 -30.11
N GLY A 240 13.85 -1.96 -31.43
CA GLY A 240 14.04 -3.10 -32.32
C GLY A 240 12.90 -4.14 -32.19
N ASN A 241 12.90 -5.17 -33.04
CA ASN A 241 11.88 -6.22 -33.05
C ASN A 241 12.02 -7.17 -31.82
N ALA A 242 12.05 -6.62 -30.62
CA ALA A 242 12.25 -7.35 -29.38
C ALA A 242 10.97 -8.09 -28.99
N ALA A 243 11.04 -9.42 -28.97
CA ALA A 243 10.02 -10.27 -28.38
C ALA A 243 10.27 -10.39 -26.87
N VAL A 244 9.24 -10.19 -26.03
CA VAL A 244 9.37 -10.48 -24.60
C VAL A 244 9.00 -11.94 -24.36
N LYS A 245 9.89 -12.69 -23.72
CA LYS A 245 9.59 -14.05 -23.25
C LYS A 245 9.58 -14.06 -21.73
N VAL A 246 8.39 -14.18 -21.16
CA VAL A 246 8.21 -14.44 -19.72
C VAL A 246 8.13 -15.95 -19.52
N ARG A 247 9.00 -16.52 -18.69
CA ARG A 247 8.94 -17.94 -18.28
C ARG A 247 8.59 -18.09 -16.81
N CYS A 248 7.69 -19.02 -16.51
CA CYS A 248 7.21 -19.33 -15.16
C CYS A 248 7.20 -20.86 -14.85
N GLY A 249 8.09 -21.35 -13.96
CA GLY A 249 8.09 -22.68 -13.25
C GLY A 249 9.03 -23.83 -13.75
N ASP A 250 9.47 -24.91 -12.99
CA ASP A 250 9.31 -25.36 -11.54
C ASP A 250 10.38 -26.41 -11.02
N LEU A 251 10.69 -26.62 -9.70
CA LEU A 251 10.02 -27.43 -8.61
C LEU A 251 10.52 -27.01 -7.18
N ASN A 252 9.74 -26.89 -6.11
CA ASN A 252 8.42 -27.44 -5.74
C ASN A 252 7.60 -26.32 -5.02
N THR A 253 6.52 -25.69 -5.50
CA THR A 253 5.37 -26.17 -6.30
C THR A 253 4.51 -24.96 -6.73
N LEU A 254 4.23 -24.82 -8.05
CA LEU A 254 3.22 -24.03 -8.82
C LEU A 254 3.09 -22.50 -8.56
N VAL A 255 2.85 -21.61 -9.55
CA VAL A 255 1.62 -21.55 -10.37
C VAL A 255 1.79 -20.94 -11.79
N SER A 256 1.37 -21.73 -12.80
CA SER A 256 0.97 -21.36 -14.18
C SER A 256 2.03 -20.82 -15.17
N ASN A 257 2.02 -21.40 -16.38
CA ASN A 257 2.69 -20.88 -17.56
C ASN A 257 1.79 -19.82 -18.22
N VAL A 258 2.13 -18.54 -18.09
CA VAL A 258 1.53 -17.47 -18.91
C VAL A 258 2.55 -17.05 -19.95
N LEU A 259 2.30 -17.42 -21.22
CA LEU A 259 2.94 -16.80 -22.38
C LEU A 259 2.19 -15.49 -22.65
N ILE A 260 2.83 -14.36 -22.36
CA ILE A 260 2.33 -13.04 -22.79
C ILE A 260 2.88 -12.84 -24.21
N ASN A 261 2.04 -13.11 -25.23
CA ASN A 261 2.35 -12.69 -26.60
C ASN A 261 1.92 -11.23 -26.75
N ILE A 262 2.92 -10.35 -26.87
CA ILE A 262 2.73 -8.96 -27.32
C ILE A 262 2.63 -9.03 -28.84
N ASN A 263 1.48 -8.65 -29.41
CA ASN A 263 1.25 -8.61 -30.86
C ASN A 263 1.54 -7.21 -31.41
#